data_AF-A0A661BB74-F1
#
_entry.id   AF-A0A661BB74-F1
#
_cell.length_a   1.000
_cell.length_b   1.000
_cell.length_c   1.000
_cell.angle_alpha   90.00
_cell.angle_beta   90.00
_cell.angle_gamma   90.00
#
_symmetry.space_group_name_H-M   'P 1'
#
loop_
_entity.id
_entity.type
_entity.pdbx_description
1 polymer ?
#
loop_
_entity_poly.entity_id
_entity_poly.type
_entity_poly.pdbx_seq_one_letter_code
_entity_poly.pdbx_strand_id
1 'polypeptide(L)'
;MKFAIRIFSTVLMVIFGMFVLSQGIEYEHILSRSKDDFTPNLLGSSMLISSMEKTFVNIELVVRVGRRSAQTKLTYGKHIDFHPVFNKTGDWLVFDSDRDKKIAIWSLSLSSDKPELLIHEPGRMCFGAQISSDGEKILYNT
;
A
#
# COMPACT_ATOMS: atom_id res chain seq x y z
N MET A 1 48.99 -2.73 5.63
CA MET A 1 49.35 -4.05 6.21
C MET A 1 49.66 -3.89 7.68
N LYS A 2 48.76 -4.34 8.57
CA LYS A 2 49.09 -4.80 9.93
C LYS A 2 48.13 -5.96 10.23
N PHE A 3 48.68 -7.16 10.24
CA PHE A 3 48.04 -8.38 10.75
C PHE A 3 48.20 -8.42 12.27
N ALA A 4 47.18 -8.85 12.98
CA ALA A 4 47.32 -9.47 14.30
C ALA A 4 46.27 -10.58 14.45
N ILE A 5 46.76 -11.75 14.85
CA ILE A 5 46.10 -13.05 14.90
C ILE A 5 45.71 -13.37 16.36
N ARG A 6 44.50 -13.95 16.51
CA ARG A 6 43.93 -14.89 17.51
C ARG A 6 44.23 -14.72 19.02
N ILE A 7 43.14 -14.87 19.79
CA ILE A 7 43.13 -15.64 21.04
C ILE A 7 42.00 -16.68 20.95
N PHE A 8 42.34 -17.95 21.18
CA PHE A 8 41.42 -19.07 21.39
C PHE A 8 40.95 -19.05 22.85
N SER A 9 39.66 -19.30 23.11
CA SER A 9 39.24 -19.88 24.38
C SER A 9 38.05 -20.81 24.15
N THR A 10 38.26 -22.04 24.58
CA THR A 10 37.36 -23.19 24.52
C THR A 10 36.14 -22.96 25.39
N VAL A 11 34.94 -23.09 24.82
CA VAL A 11 33.76 -23.54 25.58
C VAL A 11 33.06 -24.60 24.74
N LEU A 12 33.30 -25.86 25.10
CA LEU A 12 32.43 -26.97 24.75
C LEU A 12 31.23 -26.87 25.69
N MET A 13 30.08 -26.42 25.19
CA MET A 13 28.81 -26.51 25.88
C MET A 13 27.85 -27.28 24.98
N VAL A 14 27.77 -28.59 25.23
CA VAL A 14 26.69 -29.42 24.73
C VAL A 14 25.47 -29.09 25.59
N ILE A 15 24.60 -28.22 25.08
CA ILE A 15 23.19 -28.17 25.47
C ILE A 15 22.37 -28.30 24.19
N PHE A 16 21.64 -29.40 24.11
CA PHE A 16 20.63 -29.69 23.08
C PHE A 16 19.42 -28.79 23.33
N GLY A 17 19.53 -27.51 22.96
CA GLY A 17 18.43 -26.57 22.92
C GLY A 17 18.33 -26.05 21.51
N MET A 18 17.22 -26.33 20.83
CA MET A 18 16.86 -25.61 19.60
C MET A 18 16.82 -24.11 19.92
N PHE A 19 17.93 -23.42 19.71
CA PHE A 19 17.93 -21.97 19.56
C PHE A 19 17.30 -21.68 18.20
N VAL A 20 15.98 -21.49 18.18
CA VAL A 20 15.36 -20.74 17.09
C VAL A 20 15.82 -19.30 17.28
N LEU A 21 16.90 -18.92 16.61
CA LEU A 21 17.18 -17.52 16.36
C LEU A 21 15.99 -17.00 15.54
N SER A 22 15.02 -16.34 16.17
CA SER A 22 14.11 -15.49 15.42
C SER A 22 14.95 -14.32 14.92
N GLN A 23 15.52 -14.47 13.73
CA GLN A 23 15.99 -13.32 12.95
C GLN A 23 14.74 -12.44 12.82
N GLY A 24 14.76 -11.29 13.50
CA GLY A 24 13.66 -10.34 13.39
C GLY A 24 13.47 -10.01 11.91
N ILE A 25 12.23 -9.82 11.48
CA ILE A 25 11.98 -9.32 10.12
C ILE A 25 12.59 -7.93 10.07
N GLU A 26 13.58 -7.72 9.18
CA GLU A 26 14.08 -6.38 8.91
C GLU A 26 12.95 -5.54 8.29
N TYR A 27 12.71 -4.36 8.85
CA TYR A 27 11.72 -3.41 8.33
C TYR A 27 12.31 -2.01 8.27
N GLU A 28 11.95 -1.27 7.21
CA GLU A 28 12.26 0.15 7.07
C GLU A 28 10.97 0.96 7.23
N HIS A 29 11.02 2.02 8.03
CA HIS A 29 9.93 2.99 8.09
C HIS A 29 9.97 3.88 6.83
N ILE A 30 9.09 3.60 5.87
CA ILE A 30 9.03 4.35 4.59
C ILE A 30 8.32 5.70 4.78
N LEU A 31 7.11 5.68 5.34
CA LEU A 31 6.27 6.85 5.52
C LEU A 31 5.25 6.56 6.63
N SER A 32 5.08 7.48 7.57
CA SER A 32 3.95 7.51 8.50
C SER A 32 3.60 8.97 8.75
N ARG A 33 2.33 9.31 8.53
CA ARG A 33 1.81 10.65 8.82
C ARG A 33 0.53 10.49 9.61
N SER A 34 0.32 11.41 10.55
CA SER A 34 -0.85 11.39 11.45
C SER A 34 -2.20 11.53 10.75
N LYS A 35 -2.20 11.82 9.44
CA LYS A 35 -3.39 12.04 8.62
C LYS A 35 -3.65 10.95 7.59
N ASP A 36 -2.79 9.94 7.47
CA ASP A 36 -3.01 8.88 6.48
C ASP A 36 -4.05 7.87 7.02
N ASP A 37 -4.94 7.37 6.17
CA ASP A 37 -5.97 6.37 6.52
C ASP A 37 -5.47 4.92 6.28
N PHE A 38 -4.15 4.76 6.43
CA PHE A 38 -3.34 3.52 6.47
C PHE A 38 -3.74 2.36 5.55
N THR A 39 -4.10 2.64 4.30
CA THR A 39 -4.24 1.58 3.29
C THR A 39 -3.21 1.71 2.19
N PRO A 40 -1.94 1.34 2.46
CA PRO A 40 -0.93 1.33 1.44
C PRO A 40 -1.16 0.16 0.47
N ASN A 41 -1.00 0.41 -0.82
CA ASN A 41 -0.90 -0.63 -1.85
C ASN A 41 0.38 -0.45 -2.65
N LEU A 42 1.16 -1.52 -2.78
CA LEU A 42 2.52 -1.47 -3.34
C LEU A 42 2.57 -2.07 -4.75
N LEU A 43 3.30 -1.39 -5.63
CA LEU A 43 3.72 -1.92 -6.93
C LEU A 43 5.17 -1.50 -7.20
N GLY A 44 6.11 -2.40 -6.94
CA GLY A 44 7.54 -2.13 -7.07
C GLY A 44 7.99 -0.97 -6.15
N SER A 45 8.50 0.11 -6.74
CA SER A 45 8.94 1.32 -6.04
C SER A 45 7.81 2.34 -5.79
N SER A 46 6.59 2.02 -6.19
CA SER A 46 5.41 2.88 -6.06
C SER A 46 4.48 2.38 -4.96
N MET A 47 3.88 3.32 -4.23
CA MET A 47 2.91 3.07 -3.19
C MET A 47 1.72 4.00 -3.37
N LEU A 48 0.52 3.46 -3.41
CA LEU A 48 -0.71 4.24 -3.22
C LEU A 48 -1.00 4.34 -1.73
N ILE A 49 -1.43 5.51 -1.29
CA ILE A 49 -1.92 5.74 0.07
C ILE A 49 -3.18 6.58 0.02
N SER A 50 -3.96 6.53 1.09
CA SER A 50 -5.08 7.43 1.32
C SER A 50 -4.69 8.44 2.38
N SER A 51 -4.79 9.73 2.07
CA SER A 51 -4.43 10.82 2.98
C SER A 51 -5.62 11.74 3.26
N MET A 52 -5.83 12.02 4.54
CA MET A 52 -6.94 12.84 5.04
C MET A 52 -6.57 14.33 5.02
N GLU A 53 -7.39 15.11 4.33
CA GLU A 53 -7.33 16.56 4.28
C GLU A 53 -8.64 17.15 4.82
N LYS A 54 -8.60 17.70 6.04
CA LYS A 54 -9.77 18.19 6.79
C LYS A 54 -10.79 17.08 7.05
N THR A 55 -11.84 17.02 6.23
CA THR A 55 -12.93 16.04 6.33
C THR A 55 -13.00 15.12 5.11
N PHE A 56 -12.04 15.23 4.18
CA PHE A 56 -12.01 14.48 2.93
C PHE A 56 -10.78 13.58 2.89
N VAL A 57 -10.85 12.47 2.17
CA VAL A 57 -9.73 11.55 2.00
C VAL A 57 -9.43 11.44 0.52
N ASN A 58 -8.17 11.57 0.15
CA ASN A 58 -7.72 11.52 -1.24
C ASN A 58 -6.64 10.46 -1.42
N ILE A 59 -6.51 9.94 -2.64
CA ILE A 59 -5.45 9.02 -3.00
C ILE A 59 -4.21 9.81 -3.41
N GLU A 60 -3.07 9.44 -2.84
CA GLU A 60 -1.76 9.94 -3.22
C GLU A 60 -0.90 8.79 -3.75
N LEU A 61 -0.19 9.05 -4.84
CA LEU A 61 0.90 8.22 -5.33
C LEU A 61 2.21 8.67 -4.67
N VAL A 62 2.91 7.73 -4.07
CA VAL A 62 4.25 7.91 -3.51
C VAL A 62 5.23 7.05 -4.30
N VAL A 63 6.26 7.67 -4.87
CA VAL A 63 7.36 6.95 -5.54
C VAL A 63 8.62 7.07 -4.70
N ARG A 64 9.27 5.93 -4.43
CA ARG A 64 10.41 5.84 -3.53
C ARG A 64 11.63 5.23 -4.22
N VAL A 65 12.73 5.99 -4.27
CA VAL A 65 14.02 5.53 -4.81
C VAL A 65 15.12 5.84 -3.80
N GLY A 66 15.78 4.81 -3.24
CA GLY A 66 16.90 4.98 -2.30
C GLY A 66 16.46 5.62 -0.98
N ARG A 67 16.86 6.88 -0.69
CA ARG A 67 16.35 7.73 0.42
C ARG A 67 15.40 8.87 0.03
N ARG A 68 15.12 9.03 -1.27
CA ARG A 68 14.23 10.06 -1.81
C ARG A 68 12.82 9.53 -2.03
N SER A 69 11.82 10.34 -1.69
CA SER A 69 10.42 10.14 -2.04
C SER A 69 9.90 11.32 -2.86
N ALA A 70 9.01 11.02 -3.80
CA ALA A 70 8.19 12.01 -4.49
C ALA A 70 6.72 11.63 -4.28
N GLN A 71 5.85 12.64 -4.25
CA GLN A 71 4.42 12.44 -3.99
C GLN A 71 3.59 13.22 -5.01
N THR A 72 2.47 12.65 -5.42
CA THR A 72 1.52 13.28 -6.34
C THR A 72 0.11 12.87 -5.96
N LYS A 73 -0.78 13.86 -5.84
CA LYS A 73 -2.20 13.63 -5.56
C LYS A 73 -2.87 13.07 -6.82
N LEU A 74 -3.63 11.99 -6.69
CA LEU A 74 -4.32 11.32 -7.80
C LEU A 74 -5.82 11.57 -7.80
N THR A 75 -6.41 11.87 -6.64
CA THR A 75 -7.82 12.23 -6.57
C THR A 75 -8.04 13.55 -5.85
N TYR A 76 -9.13 14.21 -6.22
CA TYR A 76 -9.45 15.55 -5.77
C TYR A 76 -10.95 15.65 -5.44
N GLY A 77 -11.29 16.63 -4.61
CA GLY A 77 -12.68 17.02 -4.35
C GLY A 77 -13.10 16.80 -2.89
N LYS A 78 -14.42 16.73 -2.72
CA LYS A 78 -15.09 16.64 -1.41
C LYS A 78 -15.65 15.24 -1.17
N HIS A 79 -14.83 14.23 -1.42
CA HIS A 79 -15.18 12.82 -1.34
C HIS A 79 -14.22 12.10 -0.40
N ILE A 80 -14.59 10.88 0.00
CA ILE A 80 -13.73 9.99 0.76
C ILE A 80 -13.25 8.91 -0.21
N ASP A 81 -11.99 9.00 -0.63
CA ASP A 81 -11.34 8.04 -1.51
C ASP A 81 -10.32 7.21 -0.76
N PHE A 82 -10.59 5.91 -0.62
CA PHE A 82 -9.79 5.03 0.22
C PHE A 82 -9.66 3.62 -0.37
N HIS A 83 -8.82 2.80 0.26
CA HIS A 83 -8.49 1.45 -0.21
C HIS A 83 -8.03 1.37 -1.69
N PRO A 84 -7.08 2.19 -2.14
CA PRO A 84 -6.61 2.13 -3.50
C PRO A 84 -5.84 0.84 -3.78
N VAL A 85 -6.05 0.24 -4.95
CA VAL A 85 -5.36 -0.96 -5.41
C VAL A 85 -4.91 -0.77 -6.85
N PHE A 86 -3.61 -0.84 -7.07
CA PHE A 86 -3.06 -0.87 -8.42
C PHE A 86 -3.53 -2.09 -9.19
N ASN A 87 -3.77 -1.91 -10.47
CA ASN A 87 -3.75 -3.03 -11.39
C ASN A 87 -2.31 -3.54 -11.58
N LYS A 88 -2.15 -4.71 -12.23
CA LYS A 88 -0.85 -5.36 -12.39
C LYS A 88 0.21 -4.49 -13.07
N THR A 89 -0.18 -3.70 -14.07
CA THR A 89 0.74 -2.86 -14.87
C THR A 89 0.97 -1.48 -14.28
N GLY A 90 0.18 -1.08 -13.28
CA GLY A 90 0.29 0.21 -12.60
C GLY A 90 -0.22 1.41 -13.41
N ASP A 91 -0.92 1.19 -14.52
CA ASP A 91 -1.49 2.24 -15.39
C ASP A 91 -2.90 2.65 -14.98
N TRP A 92 -3.57 1.87 -14.13
CA TRP A 92 -4.83 2.23 -13.50
C TRP A 92 -4.97 1.60 -12.11
N LEU A 93 -5.97 2.05 -11.36
CA LEU A 93 -6.26 1.55 -10.01
C LEU A 93 -7.77 1.47 -9.77
N VAL A 94 -8.18 0.62 -8.84
CA VAL A 94 -9.51 0.66 -8.21
C VAL A 94 -9.44 1.25 -6.82
N PHE A 95 -10.54 1.79 -6.34
CA PHE A 95 -10.64 2.36 -5.01
C PHE A 95 -12.10 2.54 -4.58
N ASP A 96 -12.31 2.68 -3.28
CA ASP A 96 -13.62 2.91 -2.68
C ASP A 96 -13.91 4.41 -2.67
N SER A 97 -15.14 4.82 -3.03
CA SER A 97 -15.53 6.24 -2.96
C SER A 97 -17.02 6.50 -2.77
N ASP A 98 -17.34 7.59 -2.06
CA ASP A 98 -18.69 8.12 -1.82
C ASP A 98 -19.18 9.13 -2.87
N ARG A 99 -18.47 9.26 -4.00
CA ARG A 99 -18.82 10.19 -5.10
C ARG A 99 -20.29 10.17 -5.53
N ASP A 100 -20.92 8.99 -5.52
CA ASP A 100 -22.35 8.83 -5.84
C ASP A 100 -23.23 8.66 -4.58
N LYS A 101 -22.91 9.42 -3.52
CA LYS A 101 -23.64 9.50 -2.23
C LYS A 101 -23.62 8.21 -1.39
N LYS A 102 -23.00 7.15 -1.89
CA LYS A 102 -22.85 5.85 -1.24
C LYS A 102 -21.53 5.25 -1.68
N ILE A 103 -20.87 4.50 -0.79
CA ILE A 103 -19.62 3.82 -1.11
C ILE A 103 -19.84 2.82 -2.24
N ALA A 104 -19.09 3.01 -3.31
CA ALA A 104 -19.00 2.16 -4.48
C ALA A 104 -17.54 2.03 -4.90
N ILE A 105 -17.25 1.13 -5.84
CA ILE A 105 -15.90 0.94 -6.36
C ILE A 105 -15.76 1.78 -7.63
N TRP A 106 -14.72 2.60 -7.62
CA TRP A 106 -14.33 3.48 -8.71
C TRP A 106 -13.02 3.00 -9.32
N SER A 107 -12.81 3.35 -10.58
CA SER A 107 -11.54 3.16 -11.28
C SER A 107 -10.94 4.50 -11.64
N LEU A 108 -9.61 4.57 -11.67
CA LEU A 108 -8.87 5.75 -12.13
C LEU A 108 -7.74 5.30 -13.05
N SER A 109 -7.76 5.78 -14.29
CA SER A 109 -6.65 5.62 -15.22
C SER A 109 -5.65 6.77 -15.05
N LEU A 110 -4.37 6.45 -14.88
CA LEU A 110 -3.31 7.44 -14.66
C LEU A 110 -3.02 8.32 -15.89
N SER A 111 -3.51 7.94 -17.08
CA SER A 111 -3.35 8.73 -18.30
C SER A 111 -4.46 9.77 -18.50
N SER A 112 -5.64 9.56 -17.91
CA SER A 112 -6.81 10.43 -18.09
C SER A 112 -7.16 11.26 -16.85
N ASP A 113 -6.61 10.90 -15.68
CA ASP A 113 -6.85 11.56 -14.39
C ASP A 113 -8.34 11.69 -14.02
N LYS A 114 -9.17 10.78 -14.57
CA LYS A 114 -10.62 10.83 -14.43
C LYS A 114 -11.14 9.58 -13.70
N PRO A 115 -11.71 9.74 -12.49
CA PRO A 115 -12.43 8.68 -11.81
C PRO A 115 -13.70 8.27 -12.55
N GLU A 116 -13.94 6.96 -12.69
CA GLU A 116 -15.15 6.39 -13.28
C GLU A 116 -15.76 5.32 -12.37
N LEU A 117 -17.09 5.32 -12.24
CA LEU A 117 -17.81 4.32 -11.47
C LEU A 117 -17.65 2.95 -12.12
N LEU A 118 -17.12 1.97 -11.36
CA LEU A 118 -16.80 0.65 -11.89
C LEU A 118 -17.77 -0.42 -11.41
N ILE A 119 -18.02 -0.51 -10.10
CA ILE A 119 -18.93 -1.51 -9.50
C ILE A 119 -19.86 -0.78 -8.54
N HIS A 120 -21.16 -0.98 -8.74
CA HIS A 120 -22.20 -0.47 -7.87
C HIS A 120 -23.37 -1.45 -7.79
N GLU A 121 -24.01 -1.49 -6.62
CA GLU A 121 -25.20 -2.31 -6.39
C GLU A 121 -26.35 -1.43 -5.89
N PRO A 122 -27.58 -1.56 -6.42
CA PRO A 122 -28.74 -0.84 -5.90
C PRO A 122 -28.94 -1.12 -4.41
N GLY A 123 -29.04 -0.06 -3.60
CA GLY A 123 -29.28 -0.18 -2.15
C GLY A 123 -28.16 -0.76 -1.29
N ARG A 124 -27.05 -1.26 -1.86
CA ARG A 124 -25.90 -1.81 -1.11
C ARG A 124 -24.61 -1.02 -1.35
N MET A 125 -23.68 -1.05 -0.41
CA MET A 125 -22.35 -0.50 -0.65
C MET A 125 -21.54 -1.50 -1.47
N CYS A 126 -20.49 -1.05 -2.14
CA CYS A 126 -19.48 -1.95 -2.72
C CYS A 126 -18.12 -1.43 -2.30
N PHE A 127 -17.31 -2.24 -1.62
CA PHE A 127 -16.07 -1.76 -1.00
C PHE A 127 -15.02 -2.87 -0.80
N GLY A 128 -13.78 -2.45 -0.51
CA GLY A 128 -12.65 -3.34 -0.23
C GLY A 128 -12.23 -4.12 -1.47
N ALA A 129 -12.24 -3.46 -2.63
CA ALA A 129 -11.88 -4.09 -3.90
C ALA A 129 -10.44 -4.64 -3.86
N GLN A 130 -10.21 -5.81 -4.44
CA GLN A 130 -8.88 -6.37 -4.70
C GLN A 130 -8.83 -6.91 -6.13
N ILE A 131 -7.73 -6.66 -6.83
CA ILE A 131 -7.52 -7.13 -8.20
C ILE A 131 -6.69 -8.42 -8.15
N SER A 132 -7.07 -9.43 -8.93
CA SER A 132 -6.28 -10.66 -9.07
C SER A 132 -4.92 -10.39 -9.72
N SER A 133 -3.94 -11.26 -9.46
CA SER A 133 -2.56 -11.09 -9.97
C SER A 133 -2.43 -11.18 -11.50
N ASP A 134 -3.43 -11.73 -12.19
CA ASP A 134 -3.58 -11.70 -13.65
C ASP A 134 -4.34 -10.46 -14.15
N GLY A 135 -5.01 -9.72 -13.28
CA GLY A 135 -5.80 -8.53 -13.60
C GLY A 135 -7.22 -8.82 -14.10
N GLU A 136 -7.62 -10.09 -14.21
CA GLU A 136 -8.89 -10.47 -14.85
C GLU A 136 -10.10 -10.44 -13.90
N LYS A 137 -9.87 -10.41 -12.58
CA LYS A 137 -10.92 -10.54 -11.58
C LYS A 137 -10.79 -9.46 -10.51
N ILE A 138 -11.94 -9.05 -10.00
CA ILE A 138 -12.06 -8.15 -8.85
C ILE A 138 -12.88 -8.86 -7.77
N LEU A 139 -12.29 -8.99 -6.58
CA LEU A 139 -12.98 -9.39 -5.35
C LEU A 139 -13.47 -8.14 -4.63
N TYR A 140 -14.67 -8.17 -4.07
CA TYR A 140 -15.23 -7.05 -3.30
C TYR A 140 -16.30 -7.51 -2.29
N ASN A 141 -16.67 -6.63 -1.37
CA ASN A 141 -17.76 -6.81 -0.40
C ASN A 141 -18.99 -5.99 -0.80
N THR A 142 -20.19 -6.44 -0.39
CA THR A 142 -21.48 -5.74 -0.56
C THR A 142 -22.26 -5.55 0.73
#